data_AF-A0A124FQP9-F1
#
_entry.id   AF-A0A124FQP9-F1
#
_cell.length_a   1.000
_cell.length_b   1.000
_cell.length_c   1.000
_cell.angle_alpha   90.00
_cell.angle_beta   90.00
_cell.angle_gamma   90.00
#
_symmetry.space_group_name_H-M   'P 1'
#
loop_
_entity.id
_entity.type
_entity.pdbx_description
1 polymer ?
#
loop_
_entity_poly.entity_id
_entity_poly.type
_entity_poly.pdbx_seq_one_letter_code
_entity_poly.pdbx_strand_id
1 'polypeptide(L)' 'RALARARELGLETVALTRRGGAIGSLCDVSLEVDSADTAVIQNTHLAIEHALCAAVEEILFGVAADGGVNP' A
#
# COMPACT_ATOMS: atom_id res chain seq x y z
N ARG A 1 -3.34 -6.93 -16.58
CA ARG A 1 -2.14 -6.68 -17.42
C ARG A 1 -0.94 -6.23 -16.58
N ALA A 2 -1.06 -5.19 -15.75
CA ALA A 2 0.04 -4.74 -14.88
C ALA A 2 0.60 -5.86 -13.98
N LEU A 3 -0.27 -6.61 -13.28
CA LEU A 3 0.17 -7.69 -12.39
C LEU A 3 0.90 -8.83 -13.09
N ALA A 4 0.48 -9.19 -14.31
CA ALA A 4 1.20 -10.18 -15.10
C ALA A 4 2.63 -9.70 -15.40
N ARG A 5 2.76 -8.43 -15.79
CA ARG A 5 4.07 -7.83 -16.06
C ARG A 5 4.93 -7.68 -14.82
N ALA A 6 4.35 -7.31 -13.68
CA ALA A 6 5.06 -7.23 -12.40
C ALA A 6 5.64 -8.59 -12.01
N ARG A 7 4.85 -9.66 -12.20
CA ARG A 7 5.26 -11.03 -11.95
C ARG A 7 6.40 -11.49 -12.87
N GLU A 8 6.35 -11.14 -14.16
CA GLU A 8 7.46 -11.37 -15.10
C GLU A 8 8.75 -10.63 -14.72
N LEU A 9 8.62 -9.47 -14.05
CA LEU A 9 9.75 -8.66 -13.59
C LEU A 9 10.25 -9.06 -12.19
N GLY A 10 9.62 -10.04 -11.54
CA GLY A 10 9.97 -10.43 -10.17
C GLY A 10 9.66 -9.36 -9.11
N LEU A 11 8.68 -8.49 -9.37
CA LEU A 11 8.24 -7.46 -8.43
C LEU A 11 7.17 -7.99 -7.47
N GLU A 12 7.25 -7.60 -6.20
CA GLU A 12 6.14 -7.74 -5.26
C GLU A 12 5.01 -6.77 -5.59
N THR A 13 3.78 -7.20 -5.31
CA THR A 13 2.56 -6.48 -5.67
C THR A 13 1.65 -6.27 -4.47
N VAL A 14 1.19 -5.03 -4.29
CA VAL A 14 0.22 -4.63 -3.27
C VAL A 14 -1.03 -4.10 -3.97
N ALA A 15 -2.21 -4.58 -3.60
CA ALA A 15 -3.50 -4.08 -4.07
C ALA A 15 -4.18 -3.18 -3.03
N LEU A 16 -4.71 -2.05 -3.49
CA LEU A 16 -5.77 -1.28 -2.82
C LEU A 16 -7.07 -1.58 -3.55
N THR A 17 -7.99 -2.31 -2.92
CA THR A 17 -9.19 -2.80 -3.61
C THR A 17 -10.38 -2.96 -2.67
N ARG A 18 -11.55 -3.33 -3.22
CA ARG A 18 -12.70 -3.76 -2.41
C ARG A 18 -12.58 -5.24 -2.05
N ARG A 19 -13.20 -5.63 -0.93
CA ARG A 19 -13.32 -7.05 -0.56
C ARG A 19 -14.01 -7.87 -1.65
N GLY A 20 -13.43 -9.03 -1.98
CA GLY A 20 -13.97 -9.94 -3.00
C GLY A 20 -13.81 -9.44 -4.45
N GLY A 21 -12.93 -8.46 -4.68
CA GLY A 21 -12.52 -8.06 -6.02
C GLY A 21 -11.54 -9.08 -6.64
N ALA A 22 -11.57 -9.21 -7.97
CA ALA A 22 -10.73 -10.17 -8.70
C ALA A 22 -9.22 -9.93 -8.56
N ILE A 23 -8.81 -8.72 -8.15
CA ILE A 23 -7.41 -8.32 -8.08
C ILE A 23 -6.79 -8.71 -6.73
N GLY A 24 -7.55 -8.75 -5.64
CA GLY A 24 -7.02 -9.02 -4.31
C GLY A 24 -6.31 -10.37 -4.21
N SER A 25 -6.87 -11.41 -4.84
CA SER A 25 -6.28 -12.75 -4.89
C SER A 25 -5.11 -12.90 -5.88
N LEU A 26 -4.84 -11.88 -6.70
CA LEU A 26 -3.77 -11.90 -7.71
C LEU A 26 -2.54 -11.09 -7.29
N CYS A 27 -2.59 -10.44 -6.13
CA CYS A 27 -1.47 -9.69 -5.56
C CYS A 27 -0.89 -10.44 -4.36
N ASP A 28 0.34 -10.10 -3.98
CA ASP A 28 1.03 -10.70 -2.83
C ASP A 28 0.45 -10.19 -1.51
N VAL A 29 0.08 -8.90 -1.48
CA VAL A 29 -0.65 -8.27 -0.38
C VAL A 29 -1.90 -7.56 -0.92
N SER A 30 -3.01 -7.68 -0.21
CA SER A 30 -4.29 -7.05 -0.55
C SER A 30 -4.84 -6.28 0.64
N LEU A 31 -5.03 -4.97 0.47
CA LEU A 31 -5.68 -4.07 1.42
C LEU A 31 -7.12 -3.86 0.93
N GLU A 32 -8.05 -4.61 1.54
CA GLU A 32 -9.43 -4.74 1.07
C GLU A 32 -10.41 -3.89 1.89
N VAL A 33 -11.03 -2.90 1.23
CA VAL A 33 -12.11 -2.09 1.81
C VAL A 33 -13.42 -2.87 1.74
N ASP A 34 -14.09 -3.01 2.89
CA ASP A 34 -15.37 -3.71 3.02
C ASP A 34 -16.56 -2.80 2.65
N SER A 35 -16.62 -2.40 1.37
CA SER A 35 -17.69 -1.57 0.82
C SER A 35 -17.89 -1.88 -0.66
N ALA A 36 -19.10 -1.60 -1.16
CA ALA A 36 -19.43 -1.60 -2.58
C ALA A 36 -19.57 -0.18 -3.15
N ASP A 37 -19.55 0.85 -2.30
CA ASP A 37 -19.61 2.25 -2.72
C ASP A 37 -18.21 2.73 -3.11
N THR A 38 -18.05 3.07 -4.39
CA THR A 38 -16.79 3.58 -4.95
C THR A 38 -16.27 4.80 -4.22
N ALA A 39 -17.12 5.73 -3.76
CA ALA A 39 -16.68 6.93 -3.06
C ALA A 39 -16.11 6.57 -1.68
N VAL A 40 -16.73 5.64 -0.96
CA VAL A 40 -16.22 5.12 0.31
C VAL A 40 -14.90 4.39 0.09
N ILE A 41 -14.80 3.55 -0.95
CA ILE A 41 -13.58 2.82 -1.29
C ILE A 41 -12.42 3.79 -1.57
N GLN A 42 -12.64 4.80 -2.42
CA GLN A 42 -11.58 5.75 -2.79
C GLN A 42 -11.14 6.63 -1.62
N ASN A 43 -12.07 7.14 -0.81
CA ASN A 43 -11.71 7.90 0.39
C ASN A 43 -10.92 7.05 1.39
N THR A 44 -11.26 5.76 1.50
CA THR A 44 -10.50 4.83 2.35
C THR A 44 -9.11 4.58 1.79
N HIS A 45 -8.96 4.40 0.47
CA HIS A 45 -7.65 4.27 -0.17
C HIS A 45 -6.77 5.49 0.06
N LEU A 46 -7.32 6.71 -0.03
CA LEU A 46 -6.57 7.93 0.25
C LEU A 46 -6.01 7.95 1.68
N ALA A 47 -6.80 7.55 2.67
CA ALA A 47 -6.34 7.44 4.05
C ALA A 47 -5.24 6.36 4.20
N ILE A 48 -5.39 5.22 3.54
CA ILE A 48 -4.38 4.14 3.55
C ILE A 48 -3.07 4.60 2.90
N GLU A 49 -3.13 5.26 1.73
CA GLU A 49 -1.97 5.80 1.03
C GLU A 49 -1.20 6.78 1.92
N HIS A 50 -1.89 7.68 2.61
CA HIS A 50 -1.25 8.60 3.57
C HIS A 50 -0.62 7.87 4.76
N ALA A 51 -1.28 6.85 5.31
CA ALA A 51 -0.72 6.05 6.39
C ALA A 51 0.54 5.29 5.94
N LEU A 52 0.54 4.74 4.72
CA LEU A 52 1.71 4.07 4.14
C LEU A 52 2.86 5.06 3.91
N CYS A 53 2.59 6.25 3.36
CA CYS A 53 3.61 7.28 3.20
C CYS A 53 4.24 7.67 4.54
N ALA A 54 3.41 7.92 5.56
CA ALA A 54 3.89 8.27 6.90
C ALA A 54 4.71 7.14 7.54
N ALA A 55 4.26 5.88 7.42
CA ALA A 55 5.00 4.73 7.94
C ALA A 55 6.35 4.54 7.23
N VAL A 56 6.39 4.68 5.90
CA VAL A 56 7.64 4.59 5.14
C VAL A 56 8.58 5.74 5.49
N GLU A 57 8.05 6.96 5.65
CA GLU A 57 8.84 8.13 6.06
C GLU A 57 9.46 7.92 7.44
N GLU A 58 8.69 7.42 8.42
CA GLU A 58 9.21 7.10 9.75
C GLU A 58 10.26 5.99 9.72
N ILE A 59 10.05 4.93 8.93
CA ILE A 59 11.01 3.82 8.84
C ILE A 59 12.33 4.25 8.20
N LEU A 60 12.29 5.12 7.19
CA LEU A 60 13.47 5.51 6.42
C LEU A 60 14.17 6.76 6.97
N PHE A 61 13.41 7.68 7.56
CA PHE A 61 13.86 9.02 7.94
C PHE A 61 13.46 9.43 9.37
N GLY A 62 12.62 8.63 10.04
CA GLY A 62 12.34 8.81 11.45
C GLY A 62 13.65 8.79 12.23
N VAL A 63 13.95 9.92 12.88
CA VAL A 63 15.19 10.10 13.63
C VAL A 63 15.23 9.02 14.71
N ALA A 64 16.22 8.14 14.63
CA ALA A 64 16.65 7.35 15.77
C ALA A 64 16.89 8.33 16.92
N ALA A 65 15.99 8.32 17.90
CA ALA A 65 16.12 9.09 19.12
C ALA A 65 17.22 8.51 20.00
N ASP A 66 18.42 8.35 19.45
CA ASP A 66 19.65 7.92 20.08
C ASP A 66 20.88 8.18 19.17
N GLY A 67 21.23 9.47 19.02
CA GLY A 67 22.64 9.86 19.16
C GLY A 67 23.54 9.95 17.92
N GLY A 68 23.01 10.06 16.70
CA GLY A 68 23.85 10.25 15.49
C GLY A 68 23.62 11.58 14.80
N VAL A 69 24.61 12.49 14.89
CA VAL A 69 24.67 13.77 14.17
C VAL A 69 24.46 13.57 12.66
N ASN A 70 23.55 14.35 12.05
CA ASN A 70 23.53 14.56 10.60
C ASN A 70 24.28 15.89 10.30
N PRO A 71 25.11 15.96 9.23
CA PRO A 71 25.93 17.14 8.91
C PRO A 71 25.11 18.36 8.50
#